data_AF-A0A2T2XZ83-F1
#
_entry.id   AF-A0A2T2XZ83-F1
#
_cell.length_a   1.000
_cell.length_b   1.000
_cell.length_c   1.000
_cell.angle_alpha   90.00
_cell.angle_beta   90.00
_cell.angle_gamma   90.00
#
_symmetry.space_group_name_H-M   'P 1'
#
loop_
_entity.id
_entity.type
_entity.pdbx_description
1 polymer ?
#
loop_
_entity_poly.entity_id
_entity_poly.type
_entity_poly.pdbx_seq_one_letter_code
_entity_poly.pdbx_strand_id
1 'polypeptide(L)'
;MNIKIYRSTNHEIHYLMSYIGGCMEVMSFIYLYKALIGFMTSNMVFGITSLVKFSFDFESVYHILIIIIWLVISAIHQLIEYKYISKTKSPWHVYAISLTLNCFLMIAFIALGNYMFTHELFTNHPTIKVMPLVTIGLIFMYIQNFIIKSGGTKLPTSTSVVTSVYILMITTLCQSFLKNKNKERTRLRFESLHYFLVILHFFIGAFITAILNKYIHFYALIIPSVVLIAFCIKIWSLHMSKAA
;
A
#
# COMPACT_ATOMS: atom_id res chain seq x y z
N MET A 1 15.23 24.96 14.24
CA MET A 1 13.80 24.55 14.14
C MET A 1 13.76 23.02 14.18
N ASN A 2 13.38 22.42 15.32
CA ASN A 2 13.30 20.95 15.43
C ASN A 2 12.14 20.44 14.56
N ILE A 3 12.46 19.96 13.36
CA ILE A 3 11.50 19.30 12.49
C ILE A 3 11.23 17.92 13.11
N LYS A 4 10.21 17.81 13.97
CA LYS A 4 9.66 16.50 14.34
C LYS A 4 9.05 15.89 13.09
N ILE A 5 9.73 14.92 12.49
CA ILE A 5 9.31 14.19 11.28
C ILE A 5 7.98 13.47 11.55
N TYR A 6 7.84 12.86 12.71
CA TYR A 6 6.61 12.21 13.18
C TYR A 6 5.84 13.14 14.11
N ARG A 7 5.00 14.02 13.55
CA ARG A 7 4.23 15.01 14.33
C ARG A 7 3.00 14.44 15.02
N SER A 8 2.42 13.40 14.44
CA SER A 8 1.26 12.69 14.98
C SER A 8 1.30 11.23 14.56
N THR A 9 0.57 10.39 15.28
CA THR A 9 0.36 8.99 14.92
C THR A 9 -0.14 8.85 13.47
N ASN A 10 -0.92 9.80 12.96
CA ASN A 10 -1.40 9.80 11.59
C ASN A 10 -0.26 9.97 10.56
N HIS A 11 0.75 10.80 10.84
CA HIS A 11 1.93 10.90 9.97
C HIS A 11 2.75 9.61 10.01
N GLU A 12 2.88 8.99 11.19
CA GLU A 12 3.53 7.68 11.31
C GLU A 12 2.80 6.60 10.51
N ILE A 13 1.45 6.56 10.56
CA ILE A 13 0.64 5.64 9.75
C ILE A 13 0.97 5.84 8.27
N HIS A 14 0.96 7.08 7.77
CA HIS A 14 1.22 7.35 6.36
C HIS A 14 2.60 6.86 5.93
N TYR A 15 3.66 7.21 6.66
CA TYR A 15 5.03 6.85 6.30
C TYR A 15 5.29 5.34 6.41
N LEU A 16 4.77 4.70 7.46
CA LEU A 16 4.95 3.26 7.67
C LEU A 16 4.15 2.44 6.65
N MET A 17 2.90 2.82 6.35
CA MET A 17 2.14 2.18 5.28
C MET A 17 2.78 2.40 3.92
N SER A 18 3.36 3.59 3.63
CA SER A 18 4.11 3.81 2.39
C SER A 18 5.35 2.93 2.28
N TYR A 19 6.12 2.79 3.37
CA TYR A 19 7.25 1.86 3.43
C TYR A 19 6.82 0.43 3.11
N ILE A 20 5.79 -0.09 3.78
CA ILE A 20 5.28 -1.45 3.57
C ILE A 20 4.70 -1.62 2.16
N GLY A 21 4.02 -0.60 1.63
CA GLY A 21 3.55 -0.57 0.26
C GLY A 21 4.67 -0.72 -0.76
N GLY A 22 5.78 -0.01 -0.54
CA GLY A 22 6.98 -0.15 -1.38
C GLY A 22 7.54 -1.58 -1.35
N CYS A 23 7.59 -2.20 -0.17
CA CYS A 23 8.02 -3.58 -0.02
C CYS A 23 7.12 -4.55 -0.81
N MET A 24 5.81 -4.43 -0.66
CA MET A 24 4.84 -5.31 -1.30
C MET A 24 4.80 -5.14 -2.82
N GLU A 25 4.90 -3.92 -3.33
CA GLU A 25 4.91 -3.64 -4.78
C GLU A 25 6.15 -4.20 -5.46
N VAL A 26 7.32 -4.10 -4.84
CA VAL A 26 8.53 -4.72 -5.40
C VAL A 26 8.43 -6.23 -5.38
N MET A 27 7.91 -6.80 -4.29
CA MET A 27 7.72 -8.25 -4.20
C MET A 27 6.74 -8.74 -5.28
N SER A 28 5.63 -8.03 -5.49
CA SER A 28 4.66 -8.36 -6.52
C SER A 28 5.24 -8.17 -7.91
N PHE A 29 6.00 -7.11 -8.15
CA PHE A 29 6.62 -6.88 -9.45
C PHE A 29 7.57 -8.01 -9.84
N ILE A 30 8.34 -8.53 -8.87
CA ILE A 30 9.32 -9.60 -9.11
C ILE A 30 8.66 -10.96 -9.33
N TYR A 31 7.72 -11.38 -8.48
CA TYR A 31 7.17 -12.74 -8.53
C TYR A 31 5.81 -12.87 -9.22
N LEU A 32 5.07 -11.77 -9.36
CA LEU A 32 3.72 -11.78 -9.93
C LEU A 32 3.74 -11.18 -11.34
N TYR A 33 4.77 -11.50 -12.14
CA TYR A 33 4.82 -11.17 -13.57
C TYR A 33 4.61 -9.68 -13.87
N LYS A 34 5.32 -8.81 -13.15
CA LYS A 34 5.21 -7.34 -13.25
C LYS A 34 3.83 -6.78 -12.82
N ALA A 35 2.99 -7.59 -12.16
CA ALA A 35 1.78 -7.08 -11.54
C ALA A 35 2.12 -6.14 -10.38
N LEU A 36 1.83 -4.86 -10.59
CA LEU A 36 1.85 -3.86 -9.55
C LEU A 36 0.48 -3.86 -8.86
N ILE A 37 0.35 -4.59 -7.76
CA ILE A 37 -0.93 -4.93 -7.12
C ILE A 37 -1.64 -3.73 -6.48
N GLY A 38 -0.96 -2.62 -6.23
CA GLY A 38 -1.57 -1.35 -5.82
C GLY A 38 -1.71 -0.31 -6.94
N PHE A 39 -1.23 -0.60 -8.16
CA PHE A 39 -1.30 0.29 -9.32
C PHE A 39 -2.18 -0.28 -10.44
N MET A 40 -3.49 -0.06 -10.34
CA MET A 40 -4.46 -0.57 -11.34
C MET A 40 -4.23 0.01 -12.75
N THR A 41 -3.75 1.25 -12.86
CA THR A 41 -3.41 1.85 -14.17
C THR A 41 -2.31 1.07 -14.89
N SER A 42 -1.29 0.58 -14.18
CA SER A 42 -0.24 -0.22 -14.80
C SER A 42 -0.78 -1.56 -15.32
N ASN A 43 -1.63 -2.22 -14.53
CA ASN A 43 -2.31 -3.44 -14.97
C ASN A 43 -3.24 -3.19 -16.17
N MET A 44 -3.89 -2.03 -16.25
CA MET A 44 -4.71 -1.66 -17.41
C MET A 44 -3.86 -1.54 -18.67
N VAL A 45 -2.71 -0.87 -18.61
CA VAL A 45 -1.79 -0.76 -19.75
C VAL A 45 -1.30 -2.14 -20.19
N PHE A 46 -0.83 -2.99 -19.26
CA PHE A 46 -0.39 -4.35 -19.59
C PHE A 46 -1.53 -5.21 -20.16
N GLY A 47 -2.74 -5.10 -19.62
CA GLY A 47 -3.92 -5.78 -20.12
C GLY A 47 -4.27 -5.37 -21.56
N ILE A 48 -4.31 -4.07 -21.86
CA ILE A 48 -4.58 -3.56 -23.21
C ILE A 48 -3.51 -4.04 -24.20
N THR A 49 -2.23 -3.93 -23.85
CA THR A 49 -1.15 -4.40 -24.73
C THR A 49 -1.22 -5.89 -25.02
N SER A 50 -1.81 -6.68 -24.11
CA SER A 50 -1.96 -8.12 -24.32
C SER A 50 -3.18 -8.43 -25.19
N LEU A 51 -4.29 -7.71 -25.03
CA LEU A 51 -5.46 -7.83 -25.92
C LEU A 51 -5.14 -7.51 -27.38
N VAL A 52 -4.27 -6.52 -27.62
CA VAL A 52 -3.84 -6.13 -28.98
C VAL A 52 -3.07 -7.25 -29.70
N LYS A 53 -2.48 -8.20 -28.96
CA LYS A 53 -1.79 -9.36 -29.54
C LYS A 53 -2.75 -10.45 -30.02
N PHE A 54 -4.06 -10.31 -29.80
CA PHE A 54 -5.11 -11.26 -30.18
C PHE A 54 -4.91 -12.70 -29.67
N SER A 55 -4.12 -12.89 -28.61
CA SER A 55 -4.02 -14.13 -27.86
C SER A 55 -5.05 -14.13 -26.72
N PHE A 56 -5.79 -15.22 -26.54
CA PHE A 56 -6.76 -15.41 -25.44
C PHE A 56 -6.26 -16.43 -24.41
N ASP A 57 -4.94 -16.54 -24.25
CA ASP A 57 -4.33 -17.32 -23.19
C ASP A 57 -4.45 -16.61 -21.83
N PHE A 58 -4.15 -17.35 -20.75
CA PHE A 58 -4.24 -16.80 -19.40
C PHE A 58 -3.34 -15.57 -19.21
N GLU A 59 -2.16 -15.54 -19.84
CA GLU A 59 -1.25 -14.39 -19.83
C GLU A 59 -1.92 -13.12 -20.35
N SER A 60 -2.72 -13.25 -21.41
CA SER A 60 -3.37 -12.09 -22.02
C SER A 60 -4.49 -11.51 -21.15
N VAL A 61 -5.16 -12.33 -20.36
CA VAL A 61 -6.24 -11.90 -19.45
C VAL A 61 -5.78 -11.64 -18.02
N TYR A 62 -4.56 -12.04 -17.66
CA TYR A 62 -4.02 -11.98 -16.30
C TYR A 62 -4.15 -10.60 -15.64
N HIS A 63 -3.65 -9.55 -16.31
CA HIS A 63 -3.73 -8.20 -15.77
C HIS A 63 -5.16 -7.63 -15.76
N ILE A 64 -6.04 -8.09 -16.64
CA ILE A 64 -7.46 -7.72 -16.65
C ILE A 64 -8.17 -8.37 -15.46
N LEU A 65 -7.88 -9.64 -15.17
CA LEU A 65 -8.41 -10.34 -14.00
C LEU A 65 -8.02 -9.65 -12.69
N ILE A 66 -6.79 -9.14 -12.59
CA ILE A 66 -6.34 -8.33 -11.44
C ILE A 66 -7.26 -7.12 -11.23
N ILE A 67 -7.59 -6.39 -12.31
CA ILE A 67 -8.48 -5.22 -12.24
C ILE A 67 -9.88 -5.65 -11.81
N ILE A 68 -10.42 -6.74 -12.38
CA ILE A 68 -11.74 -7.25 -12.02
C ILE A 68 -11.80 -7.63 -10.54
N ILE A 69 -10.79 -8.35 -10.04
CA ILE A 69 -10.70 -8.74 -8.62
C ILE A 69 -10.63 -7.49 -7.75
N TRP A 70 -9.82 -6.49 -8.13
CA TRP A 70 -9.73 -5.23 -7.40
C TRP A 70 -11.07 -4.48 -7.33
N LEU A 71 -11.82 -4.44 -8.44
CA LEU A 71 -13.16 -3.84 -8.48
C LEU A 71 -14.14 -4.57 -7.57
N VAL A 72 -14.11 -5.91 -7.56
CA VAL A 72 -14.94 -6.74 -6.68
C VAL A 72 -14.59 -6.48 -5.22
N ILE A 73 -13.31 -6.48 -4.85
CA ILE A 73 -12.85 -6.15 -3.49
C ILE A 73 -13.35 -4.75 -3.08
N SER A 74 -13.20 -3.77 -3.98
CA SER A 74 -13.62 -2.39 -3.75
C SER A 74 -15.13 -2.27 -3.54
N ALA A 75 -15.93 -2.98 -4.33
CA ALA A 75 -17.37 -3.00 -4.23
C ALA A 75 -17.85 -3.66 -2.93
N ILE A 76 -17.29 -4.82 -2.59
CA ILE A 76 -17.60 -5.53 -1.34
C ILE A 76 -17.28 -4.65 -0.13
N HIS A 77 -16.10 -4.00 -0.12
CA HIS A 77 -15.74 -3.10 0.97
C HIS A 77 -16.70 -1.92 1.10
N GLN A 78 -17.11 -1.28 -0.01
CA GLN A 78 -18.10 -0.18 0.05
C GLN A 78 -19.45 -0.64 0.61
N LEU A 79 -19.90 -1.84 0.26
CA LEU A 79 -21.14 -2.42 0.82
C LEU A 79 -21.02 -2.68 2.33
N ILE A 80 -19.88 -3.19 2.78
CA ILE A 80 -19.60 -3.41 4.20
C ILE A 80 -19.53 -2.06 4.94
N GLU A 81 -18.76 -1.10 4.43
CA GLU A 81 -18.61 0.22 5.02
C GLU A 81 -19.98 0.88 5.17
N TYR A 82 -20.79 0.92 4.10
CA TYR A 82 -22.13 1.49 4.14
C TYR A 82 -23.03 0.86 5.23
N LYS A 83 -22.99 -0.47 5.39
CA LYS A 83 -23.83 -1.21 6.34
C LYS A 83 -23.34 -1.10 7.79
N TYR A 84 -22.04 -0.93 8.01
CA TYR A 84 -21.41 -1.06 9.34
C TYR A 84 -20.78 0.23 9.87
N ILE A 85 -20.74 1.32 9.10
CA ILE A 85 -20.16 2.61 9.52
C ILE A 85 -20.81 3.15 10.80
N SER A 86 -22.13 2.97 10.96
CA SER A 86 -22.89 3.39 12.15
C SER A 86 -22.59 2.60 13.42
N LYS A 87 -21.91 1.44 13.30
CA LYS A 87 -21.53 0.57 14.44
C LYS A 87 -20.10 0.79 14.92
N THR A 88 -19.36 1.71 14.29
CA THR A 88 -17.96 1.96 14.65
C THR A 88 -17.86 2.76 15.95
N LYS A 89 -17.19 2.20 16.97
CA LYS A 89 -17.04 2.84 18.29
C LYS A 89 -16.06 4.02 18.29
N SER A 90 -15.05 3.98 17.42
CA SER A 90 -14.00 4.99 17.32
C SER A 90 -13.22 4.85 16.00
N PRO A 91 -12.68 5.92 15.42
CA PRO A 91 -11.75 5.84 14.29
C PRO A 91 -10.53 4.94 14.59
N TRP A 92 -10.05 4.91 15.84
CA TRP A 92 -8.92 4.07 16.26
C TRP A 92 -9.22 2.58 16.22
N HIS A 93 -10.48 2.22 16.47
CA HIS A 93 -10.94 0.83 16.38
C HIS A 93 -10.87 0.33 14.94
N VAL A 94 -11.27 1.17 13.96
CA VAL A 94 -11.19 0.85 12.54
C VAL A 94 -9.74 0.62 12.12
N TYR A 95 -8.81 1.51 12.50
CA TYR A 95 -7.39 1.29 12.20
C TYR A 95 -6.83 0.02 12.83
N ALA A 96 -7.15 -0.25 14.09
CA ALA A 96 -6.65 -1.42 14.80
C ALA A 96 -7.08 -2.72 14.09
N ILE A 97 -8.36 -2.81 13.69
CA ILE A 97 -8.88 -3.94 12.91
C ILE A 97 -8.19 -4.04 11.54
N SER A 98 -8.13 -2.94 10.78
CA SER A 98 -7.52 -2.94 9.45
C SER A 98 -6.05 -3.33 9.48
N LEU A 99 -5.28 -2.85 10.47
CA LEU A 99 -3.87 -3.21 10.66
C LEU A 99 -3.70 -4.67 11.07
N THR A 100 -4.59 -5.18 11.94
CA THR A 100 -4.61 -6.59 12.32
C THR A 100 -4.84 -7.48 11.10
N LEU A 101 -5.82 -7.13 10.27
CA LEU A 101 -6.10 -7.84 9.03
C LEU A 101 -4.91 -7.80 8.06
N ASN A 102 -4.25 -6.65 7.91
CA ASN A 102 -3.03 -6.54 7.12
C ASN A 102 -1.88 -7.40 7.67
N CYS A 103 -1.73 -7.54 8.99
CA CYS A 103 -0.73 -8.46 9.56
C CYS A 103 -0.99 -9.89 9.11
N PHE A 104 -2.24 -10.37 9.26
CA PHE A 104 -2.62 -11.70 8.83
C PHE A 104 -2.42 -11.92 7.33
N LEU A 105 -2.84 -10.95 6.50
CA LEU A 105 -2.68 -11.02 5.05
C LEU A 105 -1.21 -11.04 4.62
N MET A 106 -0.34 -10.23 5.25
CA MET A 106 1.08 -10.25 4.92
C MET A 106 1.75 -11.57 5.34
N ILE A 107 1.42 -12.12 6.52
CA ILE A 107 1.91 -13.44 6.93
C ILE A 107 1.42 -14.52 5.94
N ALA A 108 0.14 -14.49 5.56
CA ALA A 108 -0.42 -15.41 4.58
C ALA A 108 0.26 -15.27 3.21
N PHE A 109 0.55 -14.04 2.77
CA PHE A 109 1.26 -13.76 1.53
C PHE A 109 2.69 -14.32 1.56
N ILE A 110 3.41 -14.16 2.67
CA ILE A 110 4.76 -14.71 2.86
C ILE A 110 4.73 -16.24 2.88
N ALA A 111 3.81 -16.83 3.63
CA ALA A 111 3.71 -18.29 3.77
C ALA A 111 3.33 -18.93 2.43
N LEU A 112 2.29 -18.41 1.76
CA LEU A 112 1.84 -18.92 0.48
C LEU A 112 2.89 -18.66 -0.62
N GLY A 113 3.50 -17.48 -0.64
CA GLY A 113 4.54 -17.14 -1.60
C GLY A 113 5.76 -18.06 -1.50
N ASN A 114 6.25 -18.31 -0.27
CA ASN A 114 7.33 -19.26 -0.04
C ASN A 114 6.92 -20.71 -0.39
N TYR A 115 5.71 -21.13 -0.03
CA TYR A 115 5.19 -22.44 -0.42
C TYR A 115 5.19 -22.61 -1.94
N MET A 116 4.67 -21.62 -2.67
CA MET A 116 4.65 -21.62 -4.13
C MET A 116 6.05 -21.60 -4.74
N PHE A 117 6.98 -20.88 -4.12
CA PHE A 117 8.37 -20.80 -4.56
C PHE A 117 9.10 -22.14 -4.40
N THR A 118 8.97 -22.75 -3.23
CA THR A 118 9.61 -24.04 -2.89
C THR A 118 9.05 -25.21 -3.70
N HIS A 119 7.80 -25.13 -4.17
CA HIS A 119 7.16 -26.16 -5.00
C HIS A 119 7.18 -25.81 -6.50
N GLU A 120 8.02 -24.85 -6.92
CA GLU A 120 8.22 -24.48 -8.33
C GLU A 120 6.91 -24.12 -9.08
N LEU A 121 5.96 -23.49 -8.37
CA LEU A 121 4.67 -23.08 -8.94
C LEU A 121 4.75 -21.77 -9.73
N PHE A 122 5.90 -21.08 -9.69
CA PHE A 122 6.18 -19.92 -10.53
C PHE A 122 6.83 -20.38 -11.83
N THR A 123 6.10 -20.19 -12.93
CA THR A 123 6.52 -20.49 -14.29
C THR A 123 7.09 -19.24 -14.97
N ASN A 124 7.54 -19.35 -16.23
CA ASN A 124 8.03 -18.19 -16.99
C ASN A 124 6.91 -17.23 -17.43
N HIS A 125 5.67 -17.70 -17.41
CA HIS A 125 4.46 -16.95 -17.75
C HIS A 125 3.42 -17.09 -16.63
N PRO A 126 2.51 -16.12 -16.44
CA PRO A 126 1.47 -16.22 -15.43
C PRO A 126 0.55 -17.42 -15.69
N THR A 127 0.16 -18.09 -14.61
CA THR A 127 -0.81 -19.19 -14.64
C THR A 127 -1.85 -18.99 -13.54
N ILE A 128 -3.01 -19.66 -13.66
CA ILE A 128 -4.08 -19.55 -12.68
C ILE A 128 -3.64 -19.89 -11.25
N LYS A 129 -2.59 -20.70 -11.09
CA LYS A 129 -2.02 -21.08 -9.80
C LYS A 129 -1.53 -19.88 -8.98
N VAL A 130 -1.14 -18.77 -9.63
CA VAL A 130 -0.66 -17.55 -8.94
C VAL A 130 -1.78 -16.67 -8.39
N MET A 131 -3.02 -16.90 -8.84
CA MET A 131 -4.15 -16.03 -8.50
C MET A 131 -4.50 -15.95 -7.01
N PRO A 132 -4.40 -17.03 -6.21
CA PRO A 132 -4.61 -16.92 -4.77
C PRO A 132 -3.63 -15.95 -4.11
N LEU A 133 -2.34 -16.01 -4.47
CA LEU A 133 -1.31 -15.11 -3.94
C LEU A 133 -1.53 -13.67 -4.37
N VAL A 134 -1.86 -13.46 -5.66
CA VAL A 134 -2.26 -12.15 -6.21
C VAL A 134 -3.46 -11.59 -5.45
N THR A 135 -4.50 -12.39 -5.22
CA THR A 135 -5.72 -11.97 -4.51
C THR A 135 -5.43 -11.54 -3.09
N ILE A 136 -4.60 -12.29 -2.33
CA ILE A 136 -4.16 -11.89 -0.99
C ILE A 136 -3.43 -10.55 -1.04
N GLY A 137 -2.51 -10.39 -2.00
CA GLY A 137 -1.78 -9.14 -2.23
C GLY A 137 -2.71 -7.96 -2.55
N LEU A 138 -3.72 -8.17 -3.39
CA LEU A 138 -4.71 -7.14 -3.75
C LEU A 138 -5.55 -6.72 -2.54
N ILE A 139 -6.04 -7.67 -1.74
CA ILE A 139 -6.80 -7.36 -0.52
C ILE A 139 -5.91 -6.58 0.46
N PHE A 140 -4.66 -7.01 0.64
CA PHE A 140 -3.69 -6.32 1.48
C PHE A 140 -3.47 -4.87 1.04
N MET A 141 -3.17 -4.65 -0.25
CA MET A 141 -2.92 -3.30 -0.78
C MET A 141 -4.17 -2.43 -0.76
N TYR A 142 -5.34 -3.03 -0.96
CA TYR A 142 -6.61 -2.32 -0.84
C TYR A 142 -6.82 -1.80 0.59
N ILE A 143 -6.69 -2.66 1.60
CA ILE A 143 -6.83 -2.27 3.01
C ILE A 143 -5.76 -1.26 3.39
N GLN A 144 -4.53 -1.41 2.90
CA GLN A 144 -3.47 -0.44 3.13
C GLN A 144 -3.82 0.93 2.56
N ASN A 145 -4.31 1.01 1.32
CA ASN A 145 -4.77 2.26 0.72
C ASN A 145 -5.93 2.87 1.52
N PHE A 146 -6.85 2.04 2.03
CA PHE A 146 -7.93 2.47 2.92
C PHE A 146 -7.39 3.07 4.22
N ILE A 147 -6.42 2.43 4.88
CA ILE A 147 -5.80 2.94 6.12
C ILE A 147 -5.17 4.32 5.89
N ILE A 148 -4.44 4.50 4.77
CA ILE A 148 -3.82 5.80 4.45
C ILE A 148 -4.90 6.85 4.18
N LYS A 149 -5.92 6.53 3.38
CA LYS A 149 -7.02 7.47 3.05
C LYS A 149 -7.81 7.86 4.29
N SER A 150 -8.12 6.89 5.15
CA SER A 150 -8.86 7.09 6.38
C SER A 150 -8.00 7.74 7.46
N GLY A 151 -6.67 7.78 7.31
CA GLY A 151 -5.59 8.21 8.22
C GLY A 151 -5.73 9.57 8.91
N GLY A 152 -6.76 10.36 8.60
CA GLY A 152 -7.12 11.56 9.34
C GLY A 152 -6.14 12.74 9.19
N THR A 153 -5.12 12.65 8.34
CA THR A 153 -4.45 13.86 7.85
C THR A 153 -5.34 14.49 6.77
N LYS A 154 -5.43 15.83 6.73
CA LYS A 154 -6.13 16.54 5.64
C LYS A 154 -5.37 16.50 4.30
N LEU A 155 -4.29 15.73 4.23
CA LEU A 155 -3.36 15.66 3.11
C LEU A 155 -3.63 14.35 2.36
N PRO A 156 -4.24 14.40 1.17
CA PRO A 156 -4.56 13.19 0.44
C PRO A 156 -3.28 12.50 -0.01
N THR A 157 -3.03 11.32 0.54
CA THR A 157 -1.96 10.43 0.09
C THR A 157 -2.54 9.04 -0.10
N SER A 158 -2.15 8.37 -1.17
CA SER A 158 -2.46 6.95 -1.38
C SER A 158 -1.33 6.35 -2.20
N THR A 159 -0.91 5.14 -1.87
CA THR A 159 0.08 4.39 -2.67
C THR A 159 -0.44 4.07 -4.07
N SER A 160 -1.76 4.03 -4.29
CA SER A 160 -2.35 3.93 -5.62
C SER A 160 -2.29 5.22 -6.45
N VAL A 161 -1.92 6.35 -5.86
CA VAL A 161 -1.95 7.68 -6.50
C VAL A 161 -0.64 8.44 -6.31
N VAL A 162 0.50 7.74 -6.44
CA VAL A 162 1.84 8.34 -6.29
C VAL A 162 2.04 9.52 -7.25
N THR A 163 1.47 9.47 -8.45
CA THR A 163 1.49 10.60 -9.41
C THR A 163 0.88 11.88 -8.82
N SER A 164 -0.26 11.79 -8.15
CA SER A 164 -0.85 12.96 -7.50
C SER A 164 -0.01 13.43 -6.31
N VAL A 165 0.66 12.51 -5.59
CA VAL A 165 1.59 12.87 -4.51
C VAL A 165 2.78 13.68 -5.05
N TYR A 166 3.37 13.28 -6.19
CA TYR A 166 4.44 14.06 -6.84
C TYR A 166 3.96 15.45 -7.25
N ILE A 167 2.80 15.54 -7.89
CA ILE A 167 2.22 16.82 -8.33
C ILE A 167 1.96 17.72 -7.12
N LEU A 168 1.29 17.21 -6.08
CA LEU A 168 1.01 17.96 -4.85
C LEU A 168 2.29 18.41 -4.14
N MET A 169 3.34 17.58 -4.11
CA MET A 169 4.64 17.94 -3.55
C MET A 169 5.24 19.15 -4.26
N ILE A 170 5.29 19.13 -5.60
CA ILE A 170 5.87 20.22 -6.39
C ILE A 170 4.97 21.46 -6.34
N THR A 171 3.65 21.30 -6.45
CA THR A 171 2.70 22.42 -6.36
C THR A 171 2.82 23.14 -5.01
N THR A 172 2.82 22.41 -3.90
CA THR A 172 2.95 23.01 -2.56
C THR A 172 4.33 23.62 -2.34
N LEU A 173 5.39 23.01 -2.89
CA LEU A 173 6.74 23.57 -2.86
C LEU A 173 6.80 24.91 -3.59
N CYS A 174 6.33 24.98 -4.84
CA CYS A 174 6.29 26.18 -5.65
C CYS A 174 5.43 27.27 -4.99
N GLN A 175 4.24 26.94 -4.50
CA GLN A 175 3.39 27.88 -3.77
C GLN A 175 4.08 28.43 -2.52
N SER A 176 4.92 27.63 -1.84
CA SER A 176 5.66 28.12 -0.68
C SER A 176 6.68 29.22 -1.02
N PHE A 177 7.18 29.27 -2.25
CA PHE A 177 8.07 30.35 -2.70
C PHE A 177 7.30 31.62 -3.08
N LEU A 178 6.05 31.49 -3.51
CA LEU A 178 5.21 32.61 -3.97
C LEU A 178 4.44 33.31 -2.83
N LYS A 179 4.43 32.75 -1.62
CA LYS A 179 3.65 33.27 -0.49
C LYS A 179 4.45 34.24 0.39
N ASN A 180 3.93 35.47 0.51
CA ASN A 180 4.52 36.54 1.34
C ASN A 180 4.33 36.33 2.86
N LYS A 181 3.27 35.62 3.28
CA LYS A 181 3.01 35.36 4.71
C LYS A 181 3.85 34.19 5.22
N ASN A 182 4.74 34.44 6.18
CA ASN A 182 5.62 33.41 6.78
C ASN A 182 4.85 32.18 7.32
N LYS A 183 3.67 32.38 7.92
CA LYS A 183 2.85 31.27 8.45
C LYS A 183 2.35 30.31 7.36
N GLU A 184 1.85 30.85 6.25
CA GLU A 184 1.38 30.06 5.10
C GLU A 184 2.53 29.38 4.37
N ARG A 185 3.64 30.10 4.17
CA ARG A 185 4.87 29.56 3.60
C ARG A 185 5.41 28.37 4.37
N THR A 186 5.42 28.48 5.70
CA THR A 186 5.89 27.39 6.58
C THR A 186 4.94 26.19 6.49
N ARG A 187 3.62 26.40 6.47
CA ARG A 187 2.63 25.33 6.30
C ARG A 187 2.84 24.56 4.99
N LEU A 188 2.95 25.27 3.87
CA LEU A 188 3.16 24.68 2.54
C LEU A 188 4.48 23.93 2.44
N ARG A 189 5.56 24.43 3.05
CA ARG A 189 6.83 23.71 3.16
C ARG A 189 6.68 22.40 3.92
N PHE A 190 5.90 22.39 5.00
CA PHE A 190 5.63 21.16 5.74
C PHE A 190 4.78 20.18 4.95
N GLU A 191 3.77 20.65 4.22
CA GLU A 191 2.96 19.79 3.34
C GLU A 191 3.83 19.16 2.25
N SER A 192 4.69 19.94 1.59
CA SER A 192 5.65 19.45 0.60
C SER A 192 6.62 18.42 1.21
N LEU A 193 7.18 18.72 2.40
CA LEU A 193 8.04 17.79 3.11
C LEU A 193 7.31 16.49 3.48
N HIS A 194 6.03 16.56 3.85
CA HIS A 194 5.23 15.38 4.12
C HIS A 194 5.12 14.48 2.89
N TYR A 195 4.78 15.05 1.72
CA TYR A 195 4.70 14.28 0.47
C TYR A 195 6.06 13.70 0.06
N PHE A 196 7.15 14.46 0.22
CA PHE A 196 8.49 13.96 -0.01
C PHE A 196 8.82 12.76 0.89
N LEU A 197 8.48 12.83 2.18
CA LEU A 197 8.71 11.73 3.12
C LEU A 197 7.89 10.48 2.79
N VAL A 198 6.64 10.63 2.33
CA VAL A 198 5.82 9.52 1.82
C VAL A 198 6.52 8.80 0.68
N ILE A 199 6.98 9.56 -0.33
CA ILE A 199 7.73 9.05 -1.48
C ILE A 199 9.02 8.36 -1.01
N LEU A 200 9.79 9.01 -0.15
CA LEU A 200 11.06 8.49 0.34
C LEU A 200 10.88 7.16 1.08
N HIS A 201 9.89 7.05 1.96
CA HIS A 201 9.62 5.80 2.68
C HIS A 201 9.22 4.67 1.73
N PHE A 202 8.37 4.97 0.73
CA PHE A 202 8.03 4.01 -0.31
C PHE A 202 9.27 3.51 -1.06
N PHE A 203 10.14 4.42 -1.51
CA PHE A 203 11.38 4.05 -2.20
C PHE A 203 12.33 3.25 -1.31
N ILE A 204 12.47 3.62 -0.03
CA ILE A 204 13.30 2.87 0.92
C ILE A 204 12.78 1.44 1.08
N GLY A 205 11.47 1.26 1.24
CA GLY A 205 10.85 -0.06 1.36
C GLY A 205 11.05 -0.91 0.10
N ALA A 206 10.79 -0.32 -1.06
CA ALA A 206 11.03 -0.93 -2.36
C ALA A 206 12.49 -1.35 -2.54
N PHE A 207 13.43 -0.44 -2.27
CA PHE A 207 14.86 -0.67 -2.45
C PHE A 207 15.41 -1.75 -1.51
N ILE A 208 15.09 -1.68 -0.22
CA ILE A 208 15.51 -2.68 0.76
C ILE A 208 14.96 -4.06 0.37
N THR A 209 13.68 -4.13 0.01
CA THR A 209 13.07 -5.40 -0.40
C THR A 209 13.68 -5.93 -1.68
N ALA A 210 13.98 -5.09 -2.67
CA ALA A 210 14.65 -5.50 -3.90
C ALA A 210 16.03 -6.12 -3.65
N ILE A 211 16.79 -5.58 -2.69
CA ILE A 211 18.09 -6.14 -2.30
C ILE A 211 17.91 -7.46 -1.55
N LEU A 212 17.09 -7.47 -0.50
CA LEU A 212 16.90 -8.65 0.34
C LEU A 212 16.28 -9.82 -0.42
N ASN A 213 15.36 -9.55 -1.34
CA ASN A 213 14.70 -10.56 -2.14
C ASN A 213 15.67 -11.41 -2.97
N LYS A 214 16.83 -10.86 -3.35
CA LYS A 214 17.88 -11.64 -4.05
C LYS A 214 18.45 -12.78 -3.21
N TYR A 215 18.35 -12.68 -1.88
CA TYR A 215 18.97 -13.62 -0.95
C TYR A 215 17.95 -14.50 -0.21
N ILE A 216 16.79 -13.94 0.14
CA ILE A 216 15.82 -14.59 1.03
C ILE A 216 14.39 -14.64 0.47
N HIS A 217 14.21 -14.34 -0.82
CA HIS A 217 12.93 -14.45 -1.51
C HIS A 217 11.77 -13.75 -0.76
N PHE A 218 10.63 -14.44 -0.60
CA PHE A 218 9.46 -13.93 0.13
C PHE A 218 9.75 -13.63 1.61
N TYR A 219 10.78 -14.22 2.22
CA TYR A 219 11.18 -13.87 3.58
C TYR A 219 11.75 -12.45 3.71
N ALA A 220 12.08 -11.77 2.61
CA ALA A 220 12.41 -10.34 2.65
C ALA A 220 11.28 -9.50 3.28
N LEU A 221 10.03 -9.99 3.25
CA LEU A 221 8.89 -9.34 3.89
C LEU A 221 8.76 -9.64 5.40
N ILE A 222 9.61 -10.47 6.01
CA ILE A 222 9.60 -10.66 7.48
C ILE A 222 9.88 -9.33 8.18
N ILE A 223 10.84 -8.54 7.68
CA ILE A 223 11.19 -7.24 8.27
C ILE A 223 9.99 -6.28 8.27
N PRO A 224 9.34 -5.98 7.12
CA PRO A 224 8.13 -5.15 7.14
C PRO A 224 6.98 -5.80 7.93
N SER A 225 6.93 -7.12 8.06
CA SER A 225 5.95 -7.81 8.93
C SER A 225 6.14 -7.51 10.41
N VAL A 226 7.36 -7.60 10.91
CA VAL A 226 7.67 -7.25 12.31
C VAL A 226 7.35 -5.77 12.57
N VAL A 227 7.68 -4.89 11.62
CA VAL A 227 7.35 -3.46 11.70
C VAL A 227 5.83 -3.25 11.75
N LEU A 228 5.06 -3.95 10.91
CA LEU A 228 3.60 -3.85 10.90
C LEU A 228 2.99 -4.35 12.22
N ILE A 229 3.48 -5.48 12.76
CA ILE A 229 3.00 -6.06 14.01
C ILE A 229 3.28 -5.11 15.19
N ALA A 230 4.51 -4.60 15.30
CA ALA A 230 4.87 -3.64 16.35
C ALA A 230 3.98 -2.39 16.29
N PHE A 231 3.70 -1.91 15.08
CA PHE A 231 2.82 -0.77 14.89
C PHE A 231 1.35 -1.08 15.19
N CYS A 232 0.87 -2.27 14.83
CA CYS A 232 -0.47 -2.75 15.18
C CYS A 232 -0.69 -2.76 16.70
N ILE A 233 0.28 -3.30 17.45
CA ILE A 233 0.26 -3.31 18.93
C ILE A 233 0.18 -1.88 19.47
N LYS A 234 0.98 -0.95 18.93
CA LYS A 234 0.93 0.48 19.30
C LYS A 234 -0.46 1.08 19.08
N ILE A 235 -1.10 0.81 17.95
CA ILE A 235 -2.45 1.34 17.65
C ILE A 235 -3.51 0.73 18.56
N TRP A 236 -3.42 -0.57 18.88
CA TRP A 236 -4.30 -1.21 19.87
C TRP A 236 -4.15 -0.58 21.26
N SER A 237 -2.92 -0.32 21.71
CA SER A 237 -2.67 0.37 22.98
C SER A 237 -3.31 1.76 23.02
N LEU A 238 -3.18 2.54 21.93
CA LEU A 238 -3.81 3.85 21.79
C LEU A 238 -5.35 3.80 21.74
N HIS A 239 -5.92 2.73 21.17
CA HIS A 239 -7.36 2.54 21.18
C HIS A 239 -7.87 2.26 22.60
N MET A 240 -7.20 1.36 23.33
CA MET A 240 -7.57 1.00 24.71
C MET A 240 -7.44 2.19 25.66
N SER A 241 -6.39 3.00 25.54
CA SER A 241 -6.20 4.19 26.38
C SER A 241 -7.22 5.30 26.14
N LYS A 242 -7.92 5.31 25.00
CA LYS A 242 -8.97 6.29 24.67
C LYS A 242 -10.39 5.75 24.86
N ALA A 243 -10.51 4.44 25.09
CA ALA A 243 -11.77 3.77 25.37
C ALA A 243 -12.03 3.62 26.88
N ALA A 244 -10.96 3.67 27.70
CA ALA A 244 -11.01 3.91 29.13
C ALA A 244 -11.25 5.39 29.43
#